data_AF-A0A1E2VEZ5-F1
#
_entry.id   AF-A0A1E2VEZ5-F1
#
_cell.length_a   1.000
_cell.length_b   1.000
_cell.length_c   1.000
_cell.angle_alpha   90.00
_cell.angle_beta   90.00
_cell.angle_gamma   90.00
#
_symmetry.space_group_name_H-M   'P 1'
#
loop_
_entity.id
_entity.type
_entity.pdbx_description
1 polymer ?
#
loop_
_entity_poly.entity_id
_entity_poly.type
_entity_poly.pdbx_seq_one_letter_code
_entity_poly.pdbx_strand_id
1 'polypeptide(L)'
;MESVLKKFKPFKTTGHLSIGKDSKSIKTEEHEFSYSKKLSKGAAYIFFDQESKDRNTLVIIEEGSQLCNIMENAYGMEYFLSNKELDYLIAVNWYAIEGAGLAKNWFSELAKE
;
A
#
# COMPACT_ATOMS: atom_id res chain seq x y z
N MET A 1 11.82 -3.02 -5.38
CA MET A 1 10.72 -4.01 -5.26
C MET A 1 11.19 -5.31 -4.63
N GLU A 2 12.19 -6.00 -5.18
CA GLU A 2 12.67 -7.28 -4.62
C GLU A 2 12.98 -7.25 -3.11
N SER A 3 13.65 -6.19 -2.62
CA SER A 3 13.97 -6.06 -1.19
C SER A 3 12.73 -5.99 -0.30
N VAL A 4 11.66 -5.31 -0.74
CA VAL A 4 10.43 -5.21 0.06
C VAL A 4 9.66 -6.52 0.05
N LEU A 5 9.58 -7.20 -1.10
CA LEU A 5 8.96 -8.51 -1.23
C LEU A 5 9.69 -9.56 -0.40
N LYS A 6 11.03 -9.51 -0.36
CA LYS A 6 11.86 -10.40 0.47
C LYS A 6 11.66 -10.16 1.98
N LYS A 7 11.52 -8.90 2.39
CA LYS A 7 11.33 -8.51 3.80
C LYS A 7 9.95 -8.89 4.32
N PHE A 8 8.90 -8.46 3.62
CA PHE A 8 7.52 -8.60 4.09
C PHE A 8 6.83 -9.88 3.61
N LYS A 9 7.32 -10.53 2.55
CA LYS A 9 6.81 -11.80 2.02
C LYS A 9 5.29 -11.80 1.82
N PRO A 10 4.76 -10.87 1.00
CA PRO A 10 3.31 -10.79 0.77
C PRO A 10 2.76 -12.11 0.20
N PHE A 11 1.54 -12.45 0.61
CA PHE A 11 0.87 -13.67 0.21
C PHE A 11 0.54 -13.72 -1.29
N LYS A 12 0.14 -12.59 -1.89
CA LYS A 12 -0.08 -12.46 -3.33
C LYS A 12 0.58 -11.21 -3.88
N THR A 13 1.34 -11.37 -4.96
CA THR A 13 1.99 -10.29 -5.71
C THR A 13 1.40 -10.08 -7.10
N THR A 14 0.38 -10.87 -7.45
CA THR A 14 -0.39 -10.80 -8.69
C THR A 14 -1.87 -10.97 -8.33
N GLY A 15 -2.75 -10.19 -8.95
CA GLY A 15 -4.21 -10.24 -8.79
C GLY A 15 -4.76 -10.39 -7.36
N HIS A 16 -5.42 -9.36 -6.85
CA HIS A 16 -5.84 -9.26 -5.45
C HIS A 16 -4.61 -9.23 -4.52
N LEU A 17 -3.75 -8.23 -4.77
CA LEU A 17 -2.50 -8.02 -4.04
C LEU A 17 -2.75 -8.03 -2.53
N SER A 18 -2.05 -8.90 -1.80
CA SER A 18 -2.31 -9.11 -0.37
C SER A 18 -1.03 -9.46 0.37
N ILE A 19 -0.94 -9.02 1.63
CA ILE A 19 0.21 -9.27 2.50
C ILE A 19 -0.03 -10.56 3.30
N GLY A 20 -1.23 -10.75 3.86
CA GLY A 20 -1.63 -11.96 4.59
C GLY A 20 -1.42 -11.88 6.11
N LYS A 21 -0.90 -12.95 6.73
CA LYS A 21 -0.99 -13.19 8.19
C LYS A 21 -0.37 -12.14 9.11
N ASP A 22 0.61 -11.36 8.65
CA ASP A 22 1.26 -10.31 9.47
C ASP A 22 0.87 -8.89 9.02
N SER A 23 -0.40 -8.71 8.67
CA SER A 23 -0.97 -7.41 8.32
C SER A 23 -2.18 -7.05 9.17
N LYS A 24 -2.52 -5.76 9.16
CA LYS A 24 -3.83 -5.25 9.56
C LYS A 24 -4.59 -4.86 8.31
N SER A 25 -5.90 -5.12 8.29
CA SER A 25 -6.76 -4.84 7.16
C SER A 25 -7.80 -3.79 7.54
N ILE A 26 -8.03 -2.85 6.62
CA ILE A 26 -9.15 -1.90 6.63
C ILE A 26 -9.91 -2.04 5.31
N LYS A 27 -11.18 -1.62 5.28
CA LYS A 27 -12.02 -1.74 4.09
C LYS A 27 -11.61 -0.73 3.02
N THR A 28 -11.42 -1.19 1.79
CA THR A 28 -11.06 -0.32 0.66
C THR A 28 -12.15 0.72 0.40
N GLU A 29 -13.42 0.31 0.37
CA GLU A 29 -14.56 1.21 0.08
C GLU A 29 -14.63 2.44 0.98
N GLU A 30 -14.21 2.32 2.24
CA GLU A 30 -14.25 3.41 3.23
C GLU A 30 -12.97 4.26 3.20
N HIS A 31 -11.86 3.73 2.70
CA HIS A 31 -10.53 4.30 2.91
C HIS A 31 -9.65 4.49 1.65
N GLU A 32 -10.08 4.08 0.46
CA GLU A 32 -9.31 4.11 -0.81
C GLU A 32 -8.65 5.48 -1.06
N PHE A 33 -9.37 6.57 -0.74
CA PHE A 33 -8.92 7.95 -0.94
C PHE A 33 -8.61 8.71 0.36
N SER A 34 -8.42 8.01 1.48
CA SER A 34 -8.12 8.67 2.76
C SER A 34 -6.97 8.04 3.55
N TYR A 35 -6.67 6.74 3.37
CA TYR A 35 -5.66 6.05 4.19
C TYR A 35 -4.28 6.71 4.14
N SER A 36 -3.88 7.26 2.98
CA SER A 36 -2.54 7.82 2.80
C SER A 36 -2.28 9.06 3.67
N LYS A 37 -3.33 9.73 4.17
CA LYS A 37 -3.20 10.88 5.08
C LYS A 37 -2.50 10.56 6.39
N LYS A 38 -2.47 9.28 6.80
CA LYS A 38 -1.78 8.79 8.00
C LYS A 38 -0.32 8.38 7.74
N LEU A 39 0.12 8.36 6.49
CA LEU A 39 1.51 8.02 6.15
C LEU A 39 2.44 9.06 6.78
N SER A 40 3.57 8.59 7.31
CA SER A 40 4.65 9.46 7.75
C SER A 40 5.12 10.35 6.60
N LYS A 41 5.53 11.59 6.92
CA LYS A 41 6.12 12.51 5.95
C LYS A 41 7.25 11.85 5.16
N GLY A 42 7.29 12.12 3.86
CA GLY A 42 8.33 11.63 2.95
C GLY A 42 7.78 10.85 1.75
N ALA A 43 8.71 10.36 0.94
CA ALA A 43 8.38 9.78 -0.35
C ALA A 43 7.70 8.41 -0.24
N ALA A 44 6.62 8.26 -0.98
CA ALA A 44 5.87 7.03 -1.19
C ALA A 44 6.36 6.33 -2.47
N TYR A 45 6.67 5.04 -2.35
CA TYR A 45 7.17 4.20 -3.43
C TYR A 45 6.10 3.19 -3.81
N ILE A 46 5.52 3.37 -4.99
CA ILE A 46 4.40 2.58 -5.49
C ILE A 46 4.90 1.62 -6.55
N PHE A 47 4.48 0.37 -6.45
CA PHE A 47 4.74 -0.64 -7.46
C PHE A 47 3.53 -1.54 -7.64
N PHE A 48 3.34 -2.01 -8.86
CA PHE A 48 2.13 -2.72 -9.28
C PHE A 48 2.34 -4.24 -9.27
N ASP A 49 1.39 -4.95 -9.85
CA ASP A 49 1.43 -6.39 -10.08
C ASP A 49 2.78 -6.85 -10.67
N GLN A 50 3.36 -7.90 -10.07
CA GLN A 50 4.70 -8.38 -10.37
C GLN A 50 4.77 -9.38 -11.55
N GLU A 51 3.63 -9.73 -12.15
CA GLU A 51 3.56 -10.51 -13.40
C GLU A 51 3.29 -9.64 -14.63
N SER A 52 2.91 -8.38 -14.41
CA SER A 52 2.67 -7.41 -15.48
C SER A 52 3.95 -6.98 -16.22
N LYS A 53 3.79 -6.25 -17.33
CA LYS A 53 4.91 -5.60 -18.03
C LYS A 53 5.59 -4.54 -17.15
N ASP A 54 4.86 -4.00 -16.17
CA ASP A 54 5.29 -2.93 -15.28
C ASP A 54 5.93 -3.44 -13.98
N ARG A 55 6.22 -4.74 -13.88
CA ARG A 55 6.84 -5.35 -12.67
C ARG A 55 8.16 -4.70 -12.23
N ASN A 56 8.84 -3.99 -13.14
CA ASN A 56 10.09 -3.29 -12.89
C ASN A 56 9.93 -1.76 -12.81
N THR A 57 8.69 -1.27 -12.82
CA THR A 57 8.36 0.15 -12.74
C THR A 57 8.07 0.54 -11.31
N LEU A 58 8.64 1.68 -10.89
CA LEU A 58 8.45 2.26 -9.58
C LEU A 58 7.98 3.69 -9.77
N VAL A 59 6.81 4.01 -9.21
CA VAL A 59 6.29 5.38 -9.18
C VAL A 59 6.62 5.97 -7.82
N ILE A 60 7.23 7.15 -7.81
CA ILE A 60 7.63 7.83 -6.58
C ILE A 60 6.77 9.09 -6.44
N ILE A 61 6.12 9.23 -5.30
CA ILE A 61 5.37 10.42 -4.90
C ILE A 61 6.16 11.06 -3.77
N GLU A 62 6.70 12.27 -3.98
CA GLU A 62 7.61 12.92 -3.02
C GLU A 62 6.96 13.16 -1.64
N GLU A 63 5.66 13.45 -1.64
CA GLU A 63 4.84 13.60 -0.43
C GLU A 63 3.78 12.50 -0.40
N GLY A 64 4.10 11.37 0.23
CA GLY A 64 3.23 10.20 0.26
C GLY A 64 1.85 10.45 0.85
N SER A 65 1.72 11.43 1.75
CA SER A 65 0.43 11.85 2.31
C SER A 65 -0.55 12.42 1.28
N GLN A 66 -0.06 12.82 0.09
CA GLN A 66 -0.89 13.30 -1.02
C GLN A 66 -1.32 12.19 -1.99
N LEU A 67 -0.84 10.95 -1.83
CA LEU A 67 -1.13 9.86 -2.77
C LEU A 67 -2.63 9.70 -3.05
N CYS A 68 -3.45 9.64 -2.02
CA CYS A 68 -4.89 9.46 -2.22
C CYS A 68 -5.55 10.62 -2.96
N ASN A 69 -5.06 11.86 -2.81
CA ASN A 69 -5.57 13.00 -3.55
C ASN A 69 -5.18 12.90 -5.04
N ILE A 70 -3.96 12.45 -5.33
CA ILE A 70 -3.51 12.18 -6.71
C ILE A 70 -4.36 11.09 -7.36
N MET A 71 -4.81 10.11 -6.56
CA MET A 71 -5.58 8.96 -7.00
C MET A 71 -7.10 9.14 -6.88
N GLU A 72 -7.62 10.32 -6.51
CA GLU A 72 -9.03 10.57 -6.14
C GLU A 72 -10.07 10.18 -7.21
N ASN A 73 -9.65 9.92 -8.45
CA ASN A 73 -10.49 9.44 -9.54
C ASN A 73 -9.95 8.18 -10.25
N ALA A 74 -8.94 7.52 -9.67
CA ALA A 74 -8.31 6.32 -10.18
C ALA A 74 -8.84 5.09 -9.42
N TYR A 75 -10.11 4.76 -9.65
CA TYR A 75 -10.83 3.68 -8.98
C TYR A 75 -10.32 2.30 -9.38
N GLY A 76 -10.36 1.35 -8.45
CA GLY A 76 -10.08 -0.06 -8.74
C GLY A 76 -8.61 -0.33 -9.03
N MET A 77 -7.72 0.51 -8.53
CA MET A 77 -6.29 0.32 -8.67
C MET A 77 -5.78 -0.67 -7.63
N GLU A 78 -5.04 -1.68 -8.08
CA GLU A 78 -4.30 -2.59 -7.20
C GLU A 78 -2.81 -2.24 -7.24
N TYR A 79 -2.23 -1.95 -6.07
CA TYR A 79 -0.82 -1.62 -5.96
C TYR A 79 -0.27 -1.91 -4.57
N PHE A 80 1.04 -2.03 -4.50
CA PHE A 80 1.78 -1.93 -3.26
C PHE A 80 2.36 -0.55 -3.06
N LEU A 81 2.55 -0.21 -1.79
CA LEU A 81 3.12 1.05 -1.35
C LEU A 81 4.11 0.81 -0.20
N SER A 82 5.27 1.46 -0.24
CA SER A 82 6.29 1.42 0.82
C SER A 82 7.08 2.74 0.85
N ASN A 83 8.10 2.81 1.72
CA ASN A 83 9.12 3.86 1.72
C ASN A 83 10.51 3.27 1.41
N LYS A 84 11.52 4.13 1.26
CA LYS A 84 12.89 3.72 0.91
C LYS A 84 13.52 2.83 1.98
N GLU A 85 13.18 3.09 3.25
CA GLU A 85 13.68 2.43 4.45
C GLU A 85 12.99 1.08 4.71
N LEU A 86 11.92 0.78 3.96
CA LEU A 86 11.11 -0.43 4.09
C LEU A 86 10.46 -0.56 5.47
N ASP A 87 10.07 0.53 6.10
CA ASP A 87 9.49 0.54 7.44
C ASP A 87 8.06 -0.03 7.47
N TYR A 88 7.38 0.03 6.33
CA TYR A 88 6.05 -0.51 6.14
C TYR A 88 5.86 -1.08 4.74
N LEU A 89 4.84 -1.91 4.58
CA LEU A 89 4.29 -2.29 3.29
C LEU A 89 2.77 -2.14 3.38
N ILE A 90 2.17 -1.50 2.39
CA ILE A 90 0.73 -1.44 2.21
C ILE A 90 0.39 -2.13 0.90
N ALA A 91 -0.62 -2.99 0.90
CA ALA A 91 -1.22 -3.56 -0.30
C ALA A 91 -2.64 -3.01 -0.42
N VAL A 92 -2.93 -2.36 -1.54
CA VAL A 92 -4.27 -1.87 -1.89
C VAL A 92 -4.82 -2.84 -2.93
N ASN A 93 -5.96 -3.45 -2.63
CA ASN A 93 -6.75 -4.21 -3.60
C ASN A 93 -8.23 -3.85 -3.46
N TRP A 94 -9.07 -4.44 -4.32
CA TRP A 94 -10.48 -4.09 -4.40
C TRP A 94 -11.30 -4.43 -3.14
N TYR A 95 -10.82 -5.38 -2.33
CA TYR A 95 -11.55 -5.90 -1.18
C TYR A 95 -11.02 -5.35 0.15
N ALA A 96 -9.72 -5.09 0.22
CA ALA A 96 -9.06 -4.66 1.43
C ALA A 96 -7.80 -3.84 1.15
N ILE A 97 -7.50 -2.96 2.10
CA ILE A 97 -6.20 -2.33 2.23
C ILE A 97 -5.49 -2.99 3.40
N GLU A 98 -4.39 -3.68 3.11
CA GLU A 98 -3.58 -4.39 4.10
C GLU A 98 -2.29 -3.64 4.41
N GLY A 99 -1.95 -3.49 5.69
CA GLY A 99 -0.76 -2.79 6.15
C GLY A 99 0.10 -3.66 7.06
N ALA A 100 1.39 -3.73 6.79
CA ALA A 100 2.42 -4.39 7.59
C ALA A 100 3.52 -3.41 8.04
N GLY A 101 4.34 -3.83 9.01
CA GLY A 101 5.32 -2.93 9.63
C GLY A 101 4.64 -1.78 10.37
N LEU A 102 5.15 -0.56 10.22
CA LEU A 102 4.57 0.64 10.87
C LEU A 102 3.11 0.90 10.47
N ALA A 103 2.68 0.47 9.28
CA ALA A 103 1.30 0.67 8.82
C ALA A 103 0.25 -0.02 9.70
N LYS A 104 0.63 -1.07 10.45
CA LYS A 104 -0.27 -1.71 11.42
C LYS A 104 -0.78 -0.74 12.49
N ASN A 105 0.03 0.25 12.87
CA ASN A 105 -0.33 1.25 13.87
C ASN A 105 -1.37 2.21 13.31
N TRP A 106 -1.13 2.77 12.13
CA TRP A 106 -2.04 3.68 11.44
C TRP A 106 -3.40 3.03 11.19
N PHE A 107 -3.42 1.76 10.77
CA PHE A 107 -4.66 1.07 10.44
C PHE A 107 -5.45 0.69 11.70
N SER A 108 -4.77 0.51 12.84
CA SER A 108 -5.44 0.31 14.12
C SER A 108 -6.12 1.57 14.64
N GLU A 109 -5.71 2.75 14.19
CA GLU A 109 -6.41 4.02 14.46
C GLU A 109 -7.61 4.18 13.54
N LEU A 110 -7.42 3.95 12.24
CA LEU A 110 -8.49 4.04 11.23
C LEU A 110 -9.64 3.05 11.50
N ALA A 111 -9.34 1.85 11.97
CA ALA A 111 -10.38 0.86 12.31
C ALA A 111 -11.21 1.20 13.56
N LYS A 112 -10.91 2.31 14.26
CA LYS A 112 -11.69 2.80 15.40
C LYS A 112 -12.55 4.02 15.06
N GLU A 113 -12.33 4.62 13.90
CA GLU A 113 -13.14 5.72 13.35
C GLU A 113 -14.45 5.17 12.76
#